data_AF-A0A7C4NZW8-F1
#
_entry.id   AF-A0A7C4NZW8-F1
#
_cell.length_a   1.000
_cell.length_b   1.000
_cell.length_c   1.000
_cell.angle_alpha   90.00
_cell.angle_beta   90.00
_cell.angle_gamma   90.00
#
_symmetry.space_group_name_H-M   'P 1'
#
loop_
_entity.id
_entity.type
_entity.pdbx_description
1 polymer ?
#
loop_
_entity_poly.entity_id
_entity_poly.type
_entity_poly.pdbx_seq_one_letter_code
_entity_poly.pdbx_strand_id
1 'polypeptide(L)'
;MKRGAELFLGNYNFSGFAKLDEEEHDPFVEIEECNIEEKDGIIEIRVRAKRFLRYMVRRMAGCLIYLGMGKLTVDEIKEFLSGRRCPYTAKAKGLTLEKVFL
;
A
#
# COMPACT_ATOMS: atom_id res chain seq x y z
N MET A 1 6.24 -0.14 -11.66
CA MET A 1 5.23 -0.44 -10.62
C MET A 1 5.39 -1.85 -10.05
N LYS A 2 5.33 -2.93 -10.84
CA LYS A 2 5.38 -4.33 -10.35
C LYS A 2 6.49 -4.62 -9.33
N ARG A 3 7.76 -4.34 -9.66
CA ARG A 3 8.90 -4.49 -8.72
C ARG A 3 8.78 -3.67 -7.43
N GLY A 4 8.07 -2.53 -7.47
CA GLY A 4 7.83 -1.73 -6.27
C GLY A 4 6.72 -2.30 -5.39
N ALA A 5 5.81 -3.09 -5.96
CA ALA A 5 4.76 -3.78 -5.19
C ALA A 5 5.37 -4.88 -4.31
N GLU A 6 6.41 -5.55 -4.80
CA GLU A 6 7.15 -6.59 -4.07
C GLU A 6 7.77 -6.06 -2.76
N LEU A 7 8.10 -4.77 -2.68
CA LEU A 7 8.63 -4.14 -1.46
C LEU A 7 7.65 -4.16 -0.29
N PHE A 8 6.35 -4.33 -0.56
CA PHE A 8 5.32 -4.36 0.45
C PHE A 8 5.10 -5.75 1.05
N LEU A 9 5.64 -6.81 0.44
CA LEU A 9 5.41 -8.20 0.85
C LEU A 9 6.14 -8.57 2.14
N GLY A 10 5.43 -9.22 3.07
CA GLY A 10 5.95 -9.56 4.39
C GLY A 10 5.46 -8.60 5.47
N ASN A 11 6.13 -8.63 6.62
CA ASN A 11 5.73 -7.88 7.81
C ASN A 11 6.58 -6.61 8.00
N TYR A 12 5.95 -5.45 7.93
CA TYR A 12 6.61 -4.15 8.03
C TYR A 12 5.83 -3.15 8.88
N ASN A 13 6.48 -2.08 9.29
CA ASN A 13 5.85 -0.95 9.95
C ASN A 13 5.11 -0.07 8.91
N PHE A 14 3.78 -0.18 8.86
CA PHE A 14 2.93 0.57 7.94
C PHE A 14 2.42 1.91 8.50
N SER A 15 2.98 2.41 9.62
CA SER A 15 2.62 3.72 10.18
C SER A 15 2.76 4.87 9.17
N GLY A 16 3.76 4.81 8.29
CA GLY A 16 3.94 5.77 7.20
C GLY A 16 2.80 5.77 6.18
N PHE A 17 2.13 4.64 6.00
CA PHE A 17 1.00 4.46 5.08
C PHE A 17 -0.36 4.67 5.74
N ALA A 18 -0.42 4.80 7.07
CA ALA A 18 -1.68 4.85 7.81
C ALA A 18 -1.98 6.22 8.43
N LYS A 19 -3.24 6.43 8.82
CA LYS A 19 -3.57 7.35 9.92
C LYS A 19 -3.77 6.48 11.14
N LEU A 20 -2.80 6.51 12.05
CA LEU A 20 -2.94 5.83 13.34
C LEU A 20 -3.88 6.67 14.20
N ASP A 21 -4.89 6.01 14.76
CA ASP A 21 -5.77 6.56 15.80
C ASP A 21 -5.35 5.92 17.16
N GLU A 22 -5.84 6.42 18.29
CA GLU A 22 -5.35 6.01 19.62
C GLU A 22 -5.52 4.50 19.91
N GLU A 23 -6.50 3.86 19.27
CA GLU A 23 -6.80 2.42 19.39
C GLU A 23 -5.82 1.54 18.57
N GLU A 24 -5.09 2.13 17.64
CA GLU A 24 -4.26 1.42 16.67
C GLU A 24 -2.82 1.28 17.18
N HIS A 25 -2.62 0.42 18.18
CA HIS A 25 -1.36 0.29 18.91
C HIS A 25 -0.24 -0.43 18.14
N ASP A 26 -0.59 -1.28 17.18
CA ASP A 26 0.37 -2.04 16.38
C ASP A 26 0.36 -1.53 14.92
N PRO A 27 1.44 -0.91 14.42
CA PRO A 27 1.54 -0.51 13.02
C PRO A 27 2.10 -1.61 12.11
N PHE A 28 2.49 -2.79 12.66
CA PHE A 28 3.06 -3.87 11.88
C PHE A 28 1.97 -4.68 11.17
N VAL A 29 2.03 -4.72 9.84
CA VAL A 29 1.07 -5.46 9.02
C VAL A 29 1.84 -6.43 8.13
N GLU A 30 1.38 -7.67 8.12
CA GLU A 30 1.84 -8.70 7.20
C GLU A 30 0.99 -8.68 5.93
N ILE A 31 1.62 -8.32 4.82
CA ILE A 31 1.03 -8.40 3.49
C ILE A 31 1.45 -9.71 2.84
N GLU A 32 0.45 -10.51 2.50
CA GLU A 32 0.63 -11.81 1.87
C GLU A 32 0.66 -11.73 0.34
N GLU A 33 0.03 -10.69 -0.22
CA GLU A 33 -0.05 -10.50 -1.66
C GLU A 33 -0.10 -9.00 -2.00
N CYS A 34 0.69 -8.58 -3.00
CA CYS A 34 0.64 -7.24 -3.59
C CYS A 34 0.96 -7.34 -5.08
N ASN A 35 -0.09 -7.51 -5.89
CA ASN A 35 0.03 -7.78 -7.32
C ASN A 35 -0.50 -6.61 -8.15
N ILE A 36 0.11 -6.42 -9.33
CA ILE A 36 -0.31 -5.40 -10.29
C ILE A 36 -0.51 -6.04 -11.65
N GLU A 37 -1.72 -5.92 -12.18
CA GLU A 37 -2.12 -6.42 -13.49
C GLU A 37 -2.64 -5.27 -14.35
N GLU A 38 -2.49 -5.40 -15.67
CA GLU A 38 -3.09 -4.48 -16.63
C GLU A 38 -4.08 -5.28 -17.48
N LYS A 39 -5.34 -4.84 -17.49
CA LYS A 39 -6.43 -5.46 -18.26
C LYS A 39 -7.24 -4.35 -18.91
N ASP A 40 -7.41 -4.42 -20.22
CA ASP A 40 -8.24 -3.48 -20.99
C ASP A 40 -7.89 -1.99 -20.74
N GLY A 41 -6.59 -1.69 -20.58
CA GLY A 41 -6.10 -0.34 -20.29
C GLY A 41 -6.33 0.13 -18.84
N ILE A 42 -6.79 -0.75 -17.95
CA ILE A 42 -6.96 -0.51 -16.52
C ILE A 42 -5.84 -1.21 -15.76
N ILE A 43 -5.15 -0.47 -14.88
CA ILE A 43 -4.19 -1.02 -13.95
C ILE A 43 -4.91 -1.42 -12.66
N GLU A 44 -4.96 -2.71 -12.36
CA GLU A 44 -5.49 -3.26 -11.11
C GLU A 44 -4.35 -3.48 -10.12
N ILE A 45 -4.51 -2.98 -8.90
CA ILE A 45 -3.61 -3.26 -7.77
C ILE A 45 -4.38 -4.10 -6.76
N ARG A 46 -3.96 -5.35 -6.56
CA ARG A 46 -4.57 -6.31 -5.64
C ARG A 46 -3.68 -6.47 -4.42
N VAL A 47 -4.26 -6.34 -3.23
CA VAL A 47 -3.53 -6.45 -1.96
C VAL A 47 -4.28 -7.40 -1.03
N ARG A 48 -3.59 -8.39 -0.47
CA ARG A 48 -4.09 -9.28 0.58
C ARG A 48 -3.21 -9.16 1.82
N ALA A 49 -3.85 -9.01 2.97
CA ALA A 49 -3.21 -8.92 4.27
C ALA A 49 -4.17 -9.44 5.35
N LYS A 50 -3.63 -9.83 6.52
CA LYS A 50 -4.45 -10.26 7.68
C LYS A 50 -5.35 -9.15 8.23
N ARG A 51 -4.90 -7.90 8.10
CA ARG A 51 -5.62 -6.69 8.48
C ARG A 51 -5.11 -5.50 7.66
N PHE A 52 -5.85 -4.39 7.69
CA PHE A 52 -5.43 -3.14 7.09
C PHE A 52 -5.61 -2.00 8.07
N LEU A 53 -4.63 -1.09 8.12
CA LEU A 53 -4.74 0.15 8.90
C LEU A 53 -5.57 1.19 8.14
N ARG A 54 -6.12 2.17 8.85
CA ARG A 54 -6.86 3.27 8.24
C ARG A 54 -6.02 4.01 7.17
N TYR A 55 -6.58 4.12 5.96
CA TYR A 55 -5.97 4.69 4.73
C TYR A 55 -4.82 3.91 4.08
N MET A 56 -4.32 2.84 4.70
CA MET A 56 -3.13 2.09 4.25
C MET A 56 -3.13 1.77 2.75
N VAL A 57 -4.16 1.06 2.27
CA VAL A 57 -4.24 0.59 0.87
C VAL A 57 -4.23 1.76 -0.12
N ARG A 58 -4.92 2.86 0.19
CA ARG A 58 -4.96 4.05 -0.69
C ARG A 58 -3.62 4.77 -0.73
N ARG A 59 -2.85 4.76 0.37
CA ARG A 59 -1.49 5.32 0.38
C ARG A 59 -0.52 4.43 -0.37
N MET A 60 -0.60 3.11 -0.21
CA MET A 60 0.17 2.15 -1.01
C MET A 60 -0.10 2.34 -2.50
N ALA A 61 -1.37 2.42 -2.91
CA ALA A 61 -1.74 2.66 -4.31
C ALA A 61 -1.18 4.00 -4.82
N GLY A 62 -1.32 5.08 -4.04
CA GLY A 62 -0.76 6.39 -4.39
C GLY A 62 0.77 6.36 -4.57
N CYS A 63 1.45 5.68 -3.66
CA CYS A 63 2.89 5.44 -3.70
C CYS A 63 3.31 4.71 -4.99
N LEU A 64 2.65 3.59 -5.32
CA LEU A 64 2.92 2.81 -6.54
C LEU A 64 2.66 3.62 -7.81
N ILE A 65 1.60 4.44 -7.85
CA ILE A 65 1.30 5.32 -8.99
C ILE A 65 2.46 6.31 -9.20
N TYR A 66 2.92 6.99 -8.14
CA TYR A 66 4.02 7.95 -8.25
C TYR A 66 5.35 7.29 -8.63
N LEU A 67 5.62 6.07 -8.14
CA LEU A 67 6.75 5.26 -8.61
C LEU A 67 6.63 4.94 -10.10
N GLY A 68 5.44 4.56 -10.57
CA GLY A 68 5.16 4.29 -11.99
C GLY A 68 5.35 5.50 -12.90
N MET A 69 5.11 6.70 -12.38
CA MET A 69 5.34 7.97 -13.07
C MET A 69 6.79 8.47 -13.00
N GLY A 70 7.69 7.77 -12.30
CA GLY A 70 9.08 8.21 -12.08
C GLY A 70 9.21 9.41 -11.13
N LYS A 71 8.19 9.70 -10.31
CA LYS A 71 8.17 10.82 -9.33
C LYS A 71 8.55 10.42 -7.92
N LEU A 72 8.88 9.14 -7.72
CA LEU A 72 9.19 8.52 -6.45
C LEU A 72 10.22 7.43 -6.71
N THR A 73 11.19 7.29 -5.81
CA THR A 73 12.22 6.25 -5.87
C THR A 73 11.87 5.05 -4.99
N VAL A 74 12.53 3.91 -5.22
CA VAL A 74 12.39 2.71 -4.38
C VAL A 74 12.83 2.95 -2.94
N ASP A 75 13.88 3.75 -2.74
CA ASP A 75 14.40 4.01 -1.38
C ASP A 75 13.44 4.86 -0.56
N GLU A 76 12.74 5.82 -1.17
CA GLU A 76 11.67 6.55 -0.49
C GLU A 76 10.52 5.63 -0.04
N ILE A 77 10.22 4.55 -0.78
CA ILE A 77 9.22 3.55 -0.33
C ILE A 77 9.71 2.83 0.92
N LYS A 78 10.99 2.47 0.98
CA LYS A 78 11.60 1.85 2.16
C LYS A 78 11.58 2.79 3.36
N GLU A 79 11.81 4.09 3.15
CA GLU A 79 11.65 5.10 4.20
C GLU A 79 10.21 5.17 4.71
N PHE A 80 9.22 5.05 3.82
CA PHE A 80 7.82 5.02 4.26
C PHE A 80 7.50 3.75 5.07
N LEU A 81 8.12 2.62 4.72
CA LEU A 81 8.02 1.35 5.47
C LEU A 81 8.84 1.33 6.78
N SER A 82 9.66 2.35 7.03
CA SER A 82 10.30 2.58 8.34
C SER A 82 9.57 3.62 9.18
N GLY A 83 8.42 4.13 8.71
CA GLY A 83 7.54 5.02 9.45
C GLY A 83 7.52 6.48 8.98
N ARG A 84 8.31 6.85 7.96
CA ARG A 84 8.18 8.17 7.34
C ARG A 84 6.80 8.28 6.68
N ARG A 85 6.09 9.38 6.89
CA ARG A 85 4.74 9.54 6.34
C ARG A 85 4.78 9.57 4.80
N CYS A 86 4.09 8.63 4.16
CA CYS A 86 3.81 8.67 2.74
C CYS A 86 2.83 9.83 2.45
N PRO A 87 3.21 10.82 1.61
CA PRO A 87 2.35 11.97 1.32
C PRO A 87 1.29 11.67 0.26
N TYR A 88 1.36 10.52 -0.40
CA TYR A 88 0.50 10.16 -1.52
C TYR A 88 -0.73 9.39 -1.03
N THR A 89 -1.91 9.75 -1.53
CA THR A 89 -3.15 9.03 -1.23
C THR A 89 -4.00 8.98 -2.49
N ALA A 90 -4.28 7.78 -3.00
CA ALA A 90 -5.17 7.59 -4.14
C ALA A 90 -6.61 8.02 -3.82
N LYS A 91 -7.37 8.37 -4.85
CA LYS A 91 -8.81 8.67 -4.71
C LYS A 91 -9.57 7.44 -4.23
N ALA A 92 -10.59 7.63 -3.40
CA ALA A 92 -11.33 6.51 -2.79
C ALA A 92 -12.14 5.69 -3.81
N LYS A 93 -12.63 6.32 -4.88
CA LYS A 93 -13.54 5.72 -5.87
C LYS A 93 -13.00 4.51 -6.66
N GLY A 94 -11.72 4.16 -6.49
CA GLY A 94 -11.10 2.99 -7.12
C GLY A 94 -10.76 1.87 -6.14
N LEU A 95 -11.10 2.01 -4.85
CA LEU A 95 -10.87 0.97 -3.85
C LEU A 95 -12.14 0.14 -3.65
N THR A 96 -12.00 -1.17 -3.78
CA THR A 96 -13.08 -2.14 -3.54
C THR A 96 -12.57 -3.25 -2.64
N LEU A 97 -13.39 -3.67 -1.66
CA LEU A 97 -13.16 -4.91 -0.92
C LEU A 97 -13.60 -6.08 -1.80
N GLU A 98 -12.65 -6.89 -2.25
CA GLU A 98 -12.95 -8.01 -3.16
C GLU A 98 -13.39 -9.27 -2.39
N LYS A 99 -12.65 -9.65 -1.34
CA LYS A 99 -12.87 -10.90 -0.62
C LYS A 99 -12.39 -10.83 0.82
N VAL A 100 -13.10 -11.51 1.72
CA VAL A 100 -12.69 -11.80 3.09
C VAL A 100 -12.39 -13.30 3.17
N PHE A 101 -11.24 -13.65 3.73
CA PHE A 101 -10.85 -15.03 4.00
C PHE A 101 -11.14 -15.31 5.48
N LEU A 102 -11.86 -16.40 5.75
CA LEU A 102 -12.23 -16.85 7.09
C LEU A 102 -11.30 -17.96 7.56
#